data_AF-A0A9Q1ZBU5-F1
#
_entry.id   AF-A0A9Q1ZBU5-F1
#
_cell.length_a   1.000
_cell.length_b   1.000
_cell.length_c   1.000
_cell.angle_alpha   90.00
_cell.angle_beta   90.00
_cell.angle_gamma   90.00
#
_symmetry.space_group_name_H-M   'P 1'
#
loop_
_entity.id
_entity.type
_entity.pdbx_description
1 polymer ?
#
loop_
_entity_poly.entity_id
_entity_poly.type
_entity_poly.pdbx_seq_one_letter_code
_entity_poly.pdbx_strand_id
1 'polypeptide(L)'
;MKKDKITFSKGLYNFNKEPNFNFQLNRIVMWNEGDLEDVKKVSTKIKDGETWKKELIKMGNQALNGGRIKQSIAYYRMSEFFMYDGDKDKEKYYKLATDMFYDYYKEYFEEGTVIKYEVPYEEVKLPVLYTKAVGKKKDTIVLHGGNDSYMEELFFVMIYFAEAGFDVYLFEGPGQGEVMRIQGKYFTYKWEEPVKAILDYLNINDITIIGASLGGMLAPRAAAYEKRIKRVIAWSIFPDFLSVVLGKDSNWVEKLIRLLIKFHAAHILNFAFNMEAKKDPLVEWAIKHGMYAYNAKSPYEYAIKLDKFQIMNVGHLIKQDVLIIGANQDHFINYKLFNKELDCLNNVRSLTFRLFTDKEYASNHCNMGNTKLVIETMINWIESIKGSYEY
;
A
#
# COMPACT_ATOMS: atom_id res chain seq x y z
N MET A 1 -2.77 14.47 25.53
CA MET A 1 -1.34 14.09 25.44
C MET A 1 -0.62 15.21 24.71
N LYS A 2 0.58 15.63 25.13
CA LYS A 2 1.42 16.44 24.20
C LYS A 2 1.61 15.58 22.96
N LYS A 3 1.25 16.07 21.77
CA LYS A 3 1.52 15.37 20.51
C LYS A 3 3.02 15.13 20.45
N ASP A 4 3.44 13.91 20.72
CA ASP A 4 4.84 13.54 20.67
C ASP A 4 5.35 13.81 19.25
N LYS A 5 6.57 14.32 19.14
CA LYS A 5 7.21 14.53 17.86
C LYS A 5 7.19 13.22 17.07
N ILE A 6 6.71 13.28 15.82
CA ILE A 6 6.66 12.10 14.96
C ILE A 6 8.08 11.57 14.76
N THR A 7 8.26 10.30 15.07
CA THR A 7 9.52 9.58 14.87
C THR A 7 9.23 8.35 14.02
N PHE A 8 10.10 8.12 13.04
CA PHE A 8 10.08 6.91 12.24
C PHE A 8 11.26 6.04 12.66
N SER A 9 10.98 4.77 12.95
CA SER A 9 12.01 3.77 13.18
C SER A 9 12.93 3.66 11.94
N LYS A 10 14.20 3.30 12.17
CA LYS A 10 15.17 3.07 11.11
C LYS A 10 15.85 1.73 11.31
N GLY A 11 15.87 0.91 10.26
CA GLY A 11 16.50 -0.41 10.26
C GLY A 11 15.66 -1.46 9.57
N LEU A 12 16.28 -2.62 9.32
CA LEU A 12 15.63 -3.84 8.87
C LEU A 12 16.17 -4.99 9.69
N TYR A 13 15.27 -5.86 10.12
CA TYR A 13 15.58 -6.98 11.00
C TYR A 13 15.27 -8.30 10.30
N ASN A 14 16.09 -9.31 10.55
CA ASN A 14 15.85 -10.67 10.07
C ASN A 14 15.12 -11.47 11.15
N PHE A 15 13.80 -11.30 11.22
CA PHE A 15 12.93 -11.96 12.19
C PHE A 15 12.57 -13.38 11.76
N ASN A 16 12.33 -13.61 10.47
CA ASN A 16 11.86 -14.90 9.96
C ASN A 16 12.59 -15.30 8.68
N LYS A 17 12.75 -16.60 8.45
CA LYS A 17 13.38 -17.12 7.23
C LYS A 17 12.44 -17.03 6.02
N GLU A 18 11.14 -17.10 6.26
CA GLU A 18 10.14 -16.91 5.21
C GLU A 18 10.00 -15.40 4.92
N PRO A 19 10.24 -14.94 3.68
CA PRO A 19 10.31 -13.52 3.35
C PRO A 19 9.04 -12.71 3.65
N ASN A 20 7.85 -13.28 3.42
CA ASN A 20 6.59 -12.58 3.66
C ASN A 20 6.35 -12.36 5.15
N PHE A 21 6.54 -13.38 5.98
CA PHE A 21 6.49 -13.23 7.44
C PHE A 21 7.54 -12.24 7.92
N ASN A 22 8.77 -12.33 7.40
CA ASN A 22 9.83 -11.40 7.79
C ASN A 22 9.46 -9.95 7.49
N PHE A 23 8.94 -9.68 6.29
CA PHE A 23 8.51 -8.34 5.90
C PHE A 23 7.37 -7.82 6.77
N GLN A 24 6.30 -8.60 6.95
CA GLN A 24 5.15 -8.18 7.75
C GLN A 24 5.53 -7.97 9.23
N LEU A 25 6.46 -8.76 9.80
CA LEU A 25 6.99 -8.52 11.15
C LEU A 25 7.80 -7.22 11.24
N ASN A 26 8.58 -6.88 10.21
CA ASN A 26 9.21 -5.56 10.15
C ASN A 26 8.17 -4.45 10.05
N ARG A 27 7.08 -4.63 9.32
CA ARG A 27 5.98 -3.65 9.22
C ARG A 27 5.33 -3.35 10.57
N ILE A 28 5.23 -4.34 11.45
CA ILE A 28 4.79 -4.12 12.84
C ILE A 28 5.68 -3.09 13.55
N VAL A 29 7.00 -3.25 13.47
CA VAL A 29 7.97 -2.39 14.18
C VAL A 29 8.15 -1.03 13.49
N MET A 30 8.16 -1.02 12.16
CA MET A 30 8.57 0.14 11.39
C MET A 30 7.43 1.12 11.14
N TRP A 31 6.20 0.63 10.95
CA TRP A 31 5.04 1.45 10.58
C TRP A 31 3.89 1.42 11.59
N ASN A 32 3.81 0.37 12.44
CA ASN A 32 2.66 0.18 13.33
C ASN A 32 2.95 0.42 14.81
N GLU A 33 4.12 0.99 15.17
CA GLU A 33 4.50 1.28 16.57
C GLU A 33 4.62 0.03 17.48
N GLY A 34 4.76 -1.16 16.88
CA GLY A 34 5.04 -2.38 17.63
C GLY A 34 6.43 -2.38 18.25
N ASP A 35 6.59 -3.10 19.35
CA ASP A 35 7.86 -3.18 20.08
C ASP A 35 8.82 -4.18 19.43
N LEU A 36 10.08 -3.76 19.24
CA LEU A 36 11.10 -4.58 18.61
C LEU A 36 11.40 -5.87 19.40
N GLU A 37 11.49 -5.78 20.72
CA GLU A 37 11.86 -6.93 21.56
C GLU A 37 10.72 -7.94 21.67
N ASP A 38 9.48 -7.47 21.69
CA ASP A 38 8.30 -8.34 21.57
C ASP A 38 8.31 -9.13 20.25
N VAL A 39 8.52 -8.45 19.12
CA VAL A 39 8.55 -9.08 17.80
C VAL A 39 9.71 -10.06 17.68
N LYS A 40 10.90 -9.73 18.21
CA LYS A 40 12.03 -10.69 18.26
C LYS A 40 11.66 -11.96 19.00
N LYS A 41 11.05 -11.86 20.19
CA LYS A 41 10.68 -13.02 21.03
C LYS A 41 9.67 -13.95 20.38
N VAL A 42 8.77 -13.42 19.56
CA VAL A 42 7.72 -14.21 18.91
C VAL A 42 8.14 -14.77 17.56
N SER A 43 9.04 -14.07 16.86
CA SER A 43 9.33 -14.28 15.43
C SER A 43 9.66 -15.73 15.05
N THR A 44 10.37 -16.45 15.92
CA THR A 44 10.79 -17.84 15.70
C THR A 44 9.67 -18.87 15.90
N LYS A 45 8.55 -18.48 16.50
CA LYS A 45 7.35 -19.32 16.69
C LYS A 45 6.41 -19.29 15.49
N ILE A 46 6.51 -18.25 14.67
CA ILE A 46 5.69 -18.06 13.48
C ILE A 46 6.25 -18.92 12.36
N LYS A 47 5.43 -19.86 11.89
CA LYS A 47 5.80 -20.85 10.85
C LYS A 47 4.79 -20.91 9.71
N ASP A 48 3.57 -20.47 9.95
CA ASP A 48 2.41 -20.55 9.05
C ASP A 48 1.36 -19.49 9.47
N GLY A 49 0.26 -19.40 8.70
CA GLY A 49 -0.83 -18.47 8.99
C GLY A 49 -1.56 -18.73 10.33
N GLU A 50 -1.57 -19.98 10.82
CA GLU A 50 -2.23 -20.31 12.10
C GLU A 50 -1.40 -19.79 13.29
N THR A 51 -0.11 -20.08 13.29
CA THR A 51 0.83 -19.58 14.30
C THR A 51 0.98 -18.06 14.23
N TRP A 52 0.92 -17.46 13.04
CA TRP A 52 0.82 -16.01 12.86
C TRP A 52 -0.37 -15.42 13.62
N LYS A 53 -1.59 -15.89 13.31
CA LYS A 53 -2.84 -15.47 13.95
C LYS A 53 -2.75 -15.62 15.47
N LYS A 54 -2.42 -16.83 15.94
CA LYS A 54 -2.42 -17.17 17.37
C LYS A 54 -1.43 -16.31 18.16
N GLU A 55 -0.19 -16.19 17.68
CA GLU A 55 0.83 -15.50 18.44
C GLU A 55 0.65 -13.98 18.42
N LEU A 56 0.19 -13.37 17.31
CA LEU A 56 -0.08 -11.93 17.27
C LEU A 56 -1.30 -11.53 18.09
N ILE A 57 -2.38 -12.33 18.09
CA ILE A 57 -3.52 -12.12 18.99
C ILE A 57 -3.06 -12.19 20.46
N LYS A 58 -2.23 -13.18 20.79
CA LYS A 58 -1.69 -13.33 22.14
C LYS A 58 -0.85 -12.13 22.54
N MET A 59 0.02 -11.63 21.66
CA MET A 59 0.80 -10.43 21.90
C MET A 59 -0.09 -9.21 22.12
N GLY A 60 -1.14 -9.03 21.29
CA GLY A 60 -2.12 -7.94 21.46
C GLY A 60 -2.78 -7.99 22.84
N ASN A 61 -3.27 -9.16 23.25
CA ASN A 61 -3.88 -9.35 24.59
C ASN A 61 -2.89 -9.02 25.72
N GLN A 62 -1.64 -9.47 25.60
CA GLN A 62 -0.59 -9.20 26.60
C GLN A 62 -0.23 -7.71 26.67
N ALA A 63 -0.13 -7.05 25.52
CA ALA A 63 0.13 -5.61 25.45
C ALA A 63 -1.04 -4.82 26.05
N LEU A 64 -2.28 -5.18 25.73
CA LEU A 64 -3.49 -4.55 26.26
C LEU A 64 -3.57 -4.67 27.79
N ASN A 65 -3.40 -5.88 28.33
CA ASN A 65 -3.42 -6.12 29.77
C ASN A 65 -2.29 -5.39 30.52
N GLY A 66 -1.17 -5.13 29.83
CA GLY A 66 -0.05 -4.35 30.36
C GLY A 66 -0.15 -2.84 30.13
N GLY A 67 -1.27 -2.32 29.61
CA GLY A 67 -1.46 -0.89 29.34
C GLY A 67 -0.69 -0.34 28.12
N ARG A 68 -0.10 -1.21 27.30
CA ARG A 68 0.68 -0.85 26.09
C ARG A 68 -0.23 -0.77 24.86
N ILE A 69 -1.11 0.23 24.84
CA ILE A 69 -2.21 0.30 23.87
C ILE A 69 -1.72 0.40 22.42
N LYS A 70 -0.71 1.23 22.13
CA LYS A 70 -0.11 1.35 20.78
C LYS A 70 0.38 0.01 20.24
N GLN A 71 1.12 -0.73 21.06
CA GLN A 71 1.63 -2.04 20.67
C GLN A 71 0.49 -3.06 20.50
N SER A 72 -0.55 -2.98 21.33
CA SER A 72 -1.74 -3.82 21.17
C SER A 72 -2.42 -3.60 19.82
N ILE A 73 -2.63 -2.34 19.43
CA ILE A 73 -3.16 -1.96 18.10
C ILE A 73 -2.29 -2.56 16.99
N ALA A 74 -0.97 -2.41 17.10
CA ALA A 74 -0.01 -2.94 16.13
C ALA A 74 -0.18 -4.45 15.90
N TYR A 75 -0.28 -5.21 16.99
CA TYR A 75 -0.34 -6.67 16.94
C TYR A 75 -1.71 -7.16 16.48
N TYR A 76 -2.81 -6.53 16.93
CA TYR A 76 -4.15 -6.89 16.46
C TYR A 76 -4.34 -6.58 14.98
N ARG A 77 -3.92 -5.39 14.52
CA ARG A 77 -4.01 -5.00 13.10
C ARG A 77 -3.34 -6.05 12.21
N MET A 78 -2.14 -6.47 12.60
CA MET A 78 -1.35 -7.39 11.80
C MET A 78 -1.79 -8.87 11.96
N SER A 79 -2.51 -9.21 13.03
CA SER A 79 -2.95 -10.59 13.29
C SER A 79 -3.86 -11.16 12.19
N GLU A 80 -4.64 -10.31 11.54
CA GLU A 80 -5.61 -10.72 10.51
C GLU A 80 -4.99 -10.99 9.13
N PHE A 81 -3.74 -10.55 8.91
CA PHE A 81 -3.10 -10.54 7.60
C PHE A 81 -3.15 -11.89 6.89
N PHE A 82 -2.56 -12.94 7.48
CA PHE A 82 -2.51 -14.29 6.90
C PHE A 82 -3.73 -15.16 7.24
N MET A 83 -4.83 -14.56 7.73
CA MET A 83 -6.08 -15.29 7.91
C MET A 83 -6.77 -15.49 6.54
N TYR A 84 -7.41 -16.64 6.37
CA TYR A 84 -8.26 -16.89 5.20
C TYR A 84 -9.51 -16.01 5.24
N ASP A 85 -9.96 -15.54 4.09
CA ASP A 85 -11.22 -14.81 3.98
C ASP A 85 -12.39 -15.73 4.35
N GLY A 86 -13.27 -15.25 5.23
CA GLY A 86 -14.32 -16.04 5.88
C GLY A 86 -13.98 -16.52 7.31
N ASP A 87 -12.73 -16.38 7.76
CA ASP A 87 -12.41 -16.52 9.19
C ASP A 87 -13.09 -15.38 9.98
N LYS A 88 -13.90 -15.74 10.98
CA LYS A 88 -14.63 -14.77 11.83
C LYS A 88 -13.70 -13.84 12.59
N ASP A 89 -12.49 -14.29 12.90
CA ASP A 89 -11.52 -13.45 13.60
C ASP A 89 -10.91 -12.38 12.68
N LYS A 90 -10.96 -12.56 11.36
CA LYS A 90 -10.35 -11.61 10.41
C LYS A 90 -11.00 -10.22 10.51
N GLU A 91 -12.32 -10.16 10.31
CA GLU A 91 -13.09 -8.91 10.46
C GLU A 91 -13.08 -8.40 11.91
N LYS A 92 -13.15 -9.32 12.89
CA LYS A 92 -13.15 -8.96 14.31
C LYS A 92 -11.89 -8.22 14.72
N TYR A 93 -10.71 -8.73 14.38
CA TYR A 93 -9.44 -8.09 14.76
C TYR A 93 -9.11 -6.88 13.91
N TYR A 94 -9.58 -6.84 12.65
CA TYR A 94 -9.59 -5.60 11.87
C TYR A 94 -10.35 -4.49 12.61
N LYS A 95 -11.63 -4.71 12.94
CA LYS A 95 -12.47 -3.73 13.64
C LYS A 95 -11.88 -3.34 14.99
N LEU A 96 -11.46 -4.32 15.79
CA LEU A 96 -10.87 -4.06 17.10
C LEU A 96 -9.63 -3.16 17.01
N ALA A 97 -8.72 -3.44 16.07
CA ALA A 97 -7.51 -2.65 15.91
C ALA A 97 -7.82 -1.22 15.42
N THR A 98 -8.78 -1.08 14.50
CA THR A 98 -9.23 0.21 13.97
C THR A 98 -9.92 1.05 15.05
N ASP A 99 -10.85 0.47 15.80
CA ASP A 99 -11.56 1.14 16.90
C ASP A 99 -10.58 1.62 17.98
N MET A 100 -9.65 0.73 18.39
CA MET A 100 -8.61 1.08 19.35
C MET A 100 -7.69 2.19 18.83
N PHE A 101 -7.36 2.19 17.53
CA PHE A 101 -6.56 3.25 16.91
C PHE A 101 -7.26 4.61 17.01
N TYR A 102 -8.53 4.69 16.61
CA TYR A 102 -9.26 5.95 16.65
C TYR A 102 -9.55 6.44 18.07
N ASP A 103 -9.80 5.55 19.04
CA ASP A 103 -9.94 5.95 20.44
C ASP A 103 -8.61 6.44 21.03
N TYR A 104 -7.51 5.70 20.80
CA TYR A 104 -6.20 6.07 21.33
C TYR A 104 -5.67 7.38 20.74
N TYR A 105 -5.95 7.65 19.47
CA TYR A 105 -5.54 8.88 18.76
C TYR A 105 -6.65 9.93 18.63
N LYS A 106 -7.73 9.84 19.43
CA LYS A 106 -8.91 10.71 19.30
C LYS A 106 -8.63 12.21 19.37
N GLU A 107 -7.60 12.62 20.12
CA GLU A 107 -7.20 14.03 20.25
C GLU A 107 -6.86 14.67 18.89
N TYR A 108 -6.31 13.91 17.93
CA TYR A 108 -6.08 14.42 16.57
C TYR A 108 -7.39 14.84 15.88
N PHE A 109 -8.48 14.14 16.17
CA PHE A 109 -9.78 14.36 15.55
C PHE A 109 -10.63 15.37 16.33
N GLU A 110 -10.67 15.25 17.66
CA GLU A 110 -11.43 16.15 18.54
C GLU A 110 -10.91 17.59 18.49
N GLU A 111 -9.60 17.79 18.34
CA GLU A 111 -9.00 19.12 18.16
C GLU A 111 -9.08 19.64 16.72
N GLY A 112 -9.64 18.87 15.78
CA GLY A 112 -9.73 19.24 14.36
C GLY A 112 -8.39 19.27 13.62
N THR A 113 -7.34 18.64 14.16
CA THR A 113 -6.05 18.48 13.44
C THR A 113 -6.20 17.54 12.24
N VAL A 114 -7.05 16.53 12.39
CA VAL A 114 -7.46 15.61 11.33
C VAL A 114 -8.97 15.62 11.22
N ILE A 115 -9.48 15.83 10.01
CA ILE A 115 -10.90 15.81 9.68
C ILE A 115 -11.19 14.52 8.91
N LYS A 116 -12.27 13.83 9.28
CA LYS A 116 -12.77 12.66 8.54
C LYS A 116 -13.82 13.11 7.53
N TYR A 117 -13.71 12.62 6.31
CA TYR A 117 -14.74 12.71 5.29
C TYR A 117 -15.14 11.31 4.84
N GLU A 118 -16.42 11.16 4.51
CA GLU A 118 -16.95 10.00 3.82
C GLU A 118 -17.40 10.45 2.43
N VAL A 119 -16.66 10.08 1.39
CA VAL A 119 -16.96 10.48 0.00
C VAL A 119 -17.87 9.44 -0.63
N PRO A 120 -19.08 9.80 -1.11
CA PRO A 120 -19.94 8.86 -1.83
C PRO A 120 -19.27 8.35 -3.12
N TYR A 121 -19.27 7.03 -3.32
CA TYR A 121 -18.75 6.38 -4.52
C TYR A 121 -19.55 5.12 -4.84
N GLU A 122 -20.36 5.17 -5.90
CA GLU A 122 -21.29 4.10 -6.26
C GLU A 122 -22.18 3.71 -5.06
N GLU A 123 -22.09 2.47 -4.57
CA GLU A 123 -22.83 1.91 -3.43
C GLU A 123 -22.08 1.99 -2.10
N VAL A 124 -20.86 2.54 -2.08
CA VAL A 124 -19.99 2.63 -0.90
C VAL A 124 -19.62 4.07 -0.58
N LYS A 125 -18.97 4.25 0.57
CA LYS A 125 -18.34 5.51 0.97
C LYS A 125 -16.84 5.31 1.09
N LEU A 126 -16.06 6.15 0.41
CA LEU A 126 -14.61 6.15 0.52
C LEU A 126 -14.20 6.97 1.74
N PRO A 127 -13.50 6.38 2.73
CA PRO A 127 -13.00 7.12 3.87
C PRO A 127 -11.81 7.98 3.43
N VAL A 128 -11.83 9.24 3.85
CA VAL A 128 -10.74 10.20 3.61
C VAL A 128 -10.39 10.91 4.92
N LEU A 129 -9.12 10.87 5.30
CA LEU A 129 -8.56 11.71 6.35
C LEU A 129 -7.92 12.93 5.71
N TYR A 130 -8.23 14.10 6.23
CA TYR A 130 -7.63 15.36 5.82
C TYR A 130 -6.90 16.02 6.97
N THR A 131 -5.70 16.51 6.72
CA THR A 131 -4.98 17.39 7.63
C THR A 131 -4.42 18.58 6.86
N LYS A 132 -4.47 19.75 7.50
CA LYS A 132 -4.05 21.02 6.90
C LYS A 132 -2.54 21.20 7.06
N ALA A 133 -1.91 21.83 6.07
CA ALA A 133 -0.53 22.26 6.15
C ALA A 133 -0.25 23.09 7.42
N VAL A 134 0.85 22.78 8.10
CA VAL A 134 1.40 23.64 9.16
C VAL A 134 2.22 24.75 8.50
N GLY A 135 1.88 26.01 8.79
CA GLY A 135 2.55 27.17 8.19
C GLY A 135 2.06 27.47 6.77
N LYS A 136 2.98 27.91 5.89
CA LYS A 136 2.66 28.22 4.49
C LYS A 136 2.46 26.93 3.71
N LYS A 137 1.28 26.77 3.10
CA LYS A 137 0.98 25.66 2.19
C LYS A 137 1.92 25.65 0.98
N LYS A 138 2.64 24.55 0.80
CA LYS A 138 3.57 24.28 -0.32
C LYS A 138 2.87 23.56 -1.47
N ASP A 139 2.09 22.53 -1.16
CA ASP A 139 1.29 21.80 -2.14
C ASP A 139 0.11 21.08 -1.46
N THR A 140 -0.74 20.43 -2.27
CA THR A 140 -1.72 19.45 -1.79
C THR A 140 -1.32 18.06 -2.23
N ILE A 141 -1.29 17.13 -1.27
CA ILE A 141 -1.00 15.71 -1.46
C ILE A 141 -2.30 14.92 -1.34
N VAL A 142 -2.50 13.99 -2.28
CA VAL A 142 -3.49 12.91 -2.17
C VAL A 142 -2.70 11.60 -2.03
N LEU A 143 -2.75 10.98 -0.85
CA LEU A 143 -1.98 9.81 -0.48
C LEU A 143 -2.89 8.58 -0.38
N HIS A 144 -2.44 7.46 -0.93
CA HIS A 144 -3.09 6.16 -0.73
C HIS A 144 -2.08 5.02 -0.73
N GLY A 145 -2.47 3.89 -0.17
CA GLY A 145 -1.66 2.68 -0.21
C GLY A 145 -1.93 1.79 -1.43
N GLY A 146 -1.58 0.51 -1.27
CA GLY A 146 -1.66 -0.52 -2.32
C GLY A 146 -2.60 -1.68 -1.96
N ASN A 147 -2.18 -2.91 -2.28
CA ASN A 147 -3.02 -4.10 -2.27
C ASN A 147 -3.55 -4.50 -0.88
N ASP A 148 -2.73 -4.30 0.15
CA ASP A 148 -2.94 -4.76 1.52
C ASP A 148 -2.87 -3.59 2.52
N SER A 149 -3.20 -2.37 2.06
CA SER A 149 -3.07 -1.15 2.84
C SER A 149 -4.15 -1.03 3.92
N TYR A 150 -3.72 -0.44 5.04
CA TYR A 150 -4.58 0.14 6.08
C TYR A 150 -4.33 1.66 6.07
N MET A 151 -5.40 2.46 6.07
CA MET A 151 -5.30 3.92 6.16
C MET A 151 -4.50 4.33 7.40
N GLU A 152 -4.72 3.65 8.52
CA GLU A 152 -4.10 3.93 9.80
C GLU A 152 -2.58 3.70 9.82
N GLU A 153 -2.01 2.97 8.85
CA GLU A 153 -0.56 2.82 8.71
C GLU A 153 0.11 4.04 8.07
N LEU A 154 -0.61 4.74 7.20
CA LEU A 154 -0.13 5.95 6.55
C LEU A 154 -0.49 7.21 7.33
N PHE A 155 -1.17 7.08 8.48
CA PHE A 155 -1.60 8.21 9.30
C PHE A 155 -0.43 9.12 9.71
N PHE A 156 0.65 8.56 10.24
CA PHE A 156 1.81 9.37 10.65
C PHE A 156 2.62 9.90 9.46
N VAL A 157 2.58 9.23 8.31
CA VAL A 157 3.12 9.75 7.06
C VAL A 157 2.35 11.03 6.66
N MET A 158 1.02 10.98 6.72
CA MET A 158 0.15 12.12 6.46
C MET A 158 0.46 13.30 7.40
N ILE A 159 0.55 13.06 8.72
CA ILE A 159 0.86 14.15 9.67
C ILE A 159 2.26 14.72 9.42
N TYR A 160 3.25 13.88 9.10
CA TYR A 160 4.62 14.36 8.81
C TYR A 160 4.68 15.26 7.56
N PHE A 161 3.93 14.92 6.50
CA PHE A 161 3.76 15.82 5.37
C PHE A 161 3.07 17.14 5.77
N ALA A 162 2.07 17.08 6.64
CA ALA A 162 1.40 18.29 7.14
C ALA A 162 2.37 19.22 7.89
N GLU A 163 3.18 18.66 8.79
CA GLU A 163 4.26 19.37 9.50
C GLU A 163 5.28 19.97 8.53
N ALA A 164 5.50 19.34 7.37
CA ALA A 164 6.37 19.85 6.31
C ALA A 164 5.71 20.91 5.41
N GLY A 165 4.46 21.29 5.65
CA GLY A 165 3.75 22.37 4.96
C GLY A 165 2.84 21.92 3.81
N PHE A 166 2.35 20.68 3.82
CA PHE A 166 1.45 20.15 2.79
C PHE A 166 0.02 19.98 3.33
N ASP A 167 -0.99 20.35 2.54
CA ASP A 167 -2.33 19.83 2.79
C ASP A 167 -2.33 18.36 2.36
N VAL A 168 -2.87 17.45 3.17
CA VAL A 168 -2.81 16.02 2.87
C VAL A 168 -4.18 15.38 3.00
N TYR A 169 -4.60 14.68 1.95
CA TYR A 169 -5.78 13.84 1.90
C TYR A 169 -5.33 12.39 1.78
N LEU A 170 -5.47 11.61 2.84
CA LEU A 170 -5.17 10.19 2.89
C LEU A 170 -6.48 9.42 2.74
N PHE A 171 -6.57 8.46 1.79
CA PHE A 171 -7.80 7.74 1.55
C PHE A 171 -7.60 6.24 1.30
N GLU A 172 -8.68 5.48 1.45
CA GLU A 172 -8.82 4.12 0.95
C GLU A 172 -9.86 4.04 -0.17
N GLY A 173 -9.52 3.31 -1.23
CA GLY A 173 -10.42 3.05 -2.36
C GLY A 173 -10.96 1.61 -2.37
N PRO A 174 -11.71 1.25 -3.44
CA PRO A 174 -12.17 -0.12 -3.67
C PRO A 174 -11.02 -1.14 -3.55
N GLY A 175 -11.25 -2.22 -2.79
CA GLY A 175 -10.24 -3.26 -2.50
C GLY A 175 -9.33 -2.98 -1.29
N GLN A 176 -9.39 -1.80 -0.69
CA GLN A 176 -8.54 -1.42 0.44
C GLN A 176 -9.33 -1.36 1.76
N GLY A 177 -8.61 -1.59 2.87
CA GLY A 177 -9.08 -1.51 4.26
C GLY A 177 -10.59 -1.67 4.46
N GLU A 178 -11.24 -0.60 4.90
CA GLU A 178 -12.65 -0.61 5.32
C GLU A 178 -13.58 -0.82 4.12
N VAL A 179 -13.24 -0.23 2.97
CA VAL A 179 -14.03 -0.27 1.74
C VAL A 179 -14.23 -1.71 1.26
N MET A 180 -13.21 -2.56 1.38
CA MET A 180 -13.33 -3.99 1.09
C MET A 180 -13.86 -4.79 2.27
N ARG A 181 -13.25 -4.63 3.46
CA ARG A 181 -13.50 -5.53 4.61
C ARG A 181 -14.87 -5.35 5.22
N ILE A 182 -15.41 -4.14 5.20
CA ILE A 182 -16.69 -3.79 5.83
C ILE A 182 -17.77 -3.54 4.80
N GLN A 183 -17.44 -2.81 3.72
CA GLN A 183 -18.43 -2.41 2.72
C GLN A 183 -18.51 -3.37 1.52
N GLY A 184 -17.57 -4.33 1.40
CA GLY A 184 -17.62 -5.38 0.38
C GLY A 184 -17.29 -4.92 -1.04
N LYS A 185 -16.61 -3.78 -1.21
CA LYS A 185 -16.22 -3.28 -2.54
C LYS A 185 -14.79 -3.69 -2.88
N TYR A 186 -14.67 -4.43 -3.98
CA TYR A 186 -13.43 -5.07 -4.44
C TYR A 186 -12.58 -4.15 -5.33
N PHE A 187 -11.32 -4.55 -5.57
CA PHE A 187 -10.39 -3.76 -6.38
C PHE A 187 -10.93 -3.43 -7.78
N THR A 188 -10.74 -2.18 -8.17
CA THR A 188 -10.87 -1.73 -9.57
C THR A 188 -9.51 -1.31 -10.09
N TYR A 189 -9.20 -1.73 -11.33
CA TYR A 189 -8.03 -1.19 -12.01
C TYR A 189 -8.26 0.24 -12.44
N LYS A 190 -9.52 0.69 -12.61
CA LYS A 190 -9.90 2.04 -13.03
C LYS A 190 -9.78 3.06 -11.90
N TRP A 191 -8.59 3.20 -11.34
CA TRP A 191 -8.33 4.04 -10.17
C TRP A 191 -8.62 5.53 -10.37
N GLU A 192 -8.70 5.98 -11.62
CA GLU A 192 -9.18 7.31 -11.98
C GLU A 192 -10.59 7.60 -11.47
N GLU A 193 -11.46 6.59 -11.37
CA GLU A 193 -12.86 6.73 -10.95
C GLU A 193 -12.99 7.13 -9.46
N PRO A 194 -12.42 6.38 -8.48
CA PRO A 194 -12.47 6.78 -7.08
C PRO A 194 -11.67 8.06 -6.79
N VAL A 195 -10.53 8.27 -7.44
CA VAL A 195 -9.76 9.52 -7.27
C VAL A 195 -10.57 10.72 -7.75
N LYS A 196 -11.22 10.63 -8.92
CA LYS A 196 -12.08 11.70 -9.43
C LYS A 196 -13.23 12.01 -8.47
N ALA A 197 -13.88 10.99 -7.90
CA ALA A 197 -14.97 11.19 -6.93
C ALA A 197 -14.51 11.98 -5.69
N ILE A 198 -13.33 11.68 -5.16
CA ILE A 198 -12.73 12.40 -4.03
C ILE A 198 -12.43 13.85 -4.39
N LEU A 199 -11.77 14.08 -5.53
CA LEU A 199 -11.40 15.43 -5.96
C LEU A 199 -12.63 16.30 -6.27
N ASP A 200 -13.69 15.72 -6.84
CA ASP A 200 -14.96 16.40 -7.10
C ASP A 200 -15.66 16.79 -5.80
N TYR A 201 -15.83 15.82 -4.89
CA TYR A 201 -16.55 16.02 -3.64
C TYR A 201 -15.89 17.06 -2.73
N LEU A 202 -14.56 17.03 -2.65
CA LEU A 202 -13.77 17.94 -1.80
C LEU A 202 -13.33 19.21 -2.54
N ASN A 203 -13.69 19.36 -3.83
CA ASN A 203 -13.32 20.47 -4.70
C ASN A 203 -11.80 20.77 -4.72
N ILE A 204 -10.99 19.72 -4.84
CA ILE A 204 -9.53 19.81 -4.78
C ILE A 204 -8.96 19.85 -6.20
N ASN A 205 -8.00 20.74 -6.45
CA ASN A 205 -7.32 20.94 -7.72
C ASN A 205 -5.81 21.10 -7.52
N ASP A 206 -5.04 20.92 -8.60
CA ASP A 206 -3.57 21.04 -8.61
C ASP A 206 -2.88 20.26 -7.48
N ILE A 207 -2.90 18.93 -7.60
CA ILE A 207 -2.42 18.03 -6.55
C ILE A 207 -1.22 17.19 -7.00
N THR A 208 -0.45 16.77 -5.99
CA THR A 208 0.47 15.64 -6.06
C THR A 208 -0.24 14.38 -5.58
N ILE A 209 -0.35 13.35 -6.42
CA ILE A 209 -0.84 12.04 -5.98
C ILE A 209 0.35 11.14 -5.62
N ILE A 210 0.26 10.44 -4.49
CA ILE A 210 1.28 9.50 -4.00
C ILE A 210 0.59 8.16 -3.75
N GLY A 211 1.07 7.12 -4.42
CA GLY A 211 0.54 5.76 -4.26
C GLY A 211 1.61 4.78 -3.79
N ALA A 212 1.38 4.12 -2.65
CA ALA A 212 2.31 3.14 -2.09
C ALA A 212 2.06 1.70 -2.60
N SER A 213 3.11 0.88 -2.79
CA SER A 213 3.05 -0.49 -3.31
C SER A 213 2.31 -0.58 -4.66
N LEU A 214 1.23 -1.35 -4.79
CA LEU A 214 0.31 -1.35 -5.94
C LEU A 214 -0.18 0.06 -6.30
N GLY A 215 -0.23 0.96 -5.31
CA GLY A 215 -0.47 2.38 -5.51
C GLY A 215 0.48 3.03 -6.52
N GLY A 216 1.69 2.51 -6.66
CA GLY A 216 2.67 2.94 -7.66
C GLY A 216 2.21 2.75 -9.11
N MET A 217 1.28 1.83 -9.38
CA MET A 217 0.62 1.70 -10.69
C MET A 217 -0.69 2.50 -10.75
N LEU A 218 -1.45 2.50 -9.65
CA LEU A 218 -2.76 3.13 -9.54
C LEU A 218 -2.69 4.66 -9.62
N ALA A 219 -1.70 5.29 -9.00
CA ALA A 219 -1.52 6.74 -9.01
C ALA A 219 -1.18 7.29 -10.41
N PRO A 220 -0.19 6.74 -11.16
CA PRO A 220 0.02 7.09 -12.57
C PRO A 220 -1.21 6.85 -13.43
N ARG A 221 -1.94 5.76 -13.20
CA ARG A 221 -3.17 5.51 -13.94
C ARG A 221 -4.23 6.59 -13.69
N ALA A 222 -4.45 7.01 -12.44
CA ALA A 222 -5.36 8.12 -12.15
C ALA A 222 -4.92 9.39 -12.90
N ALA A 223 -3.63 9.70 -12.91
CA ALA A 223 -3.07 10.86 -13.60
C ALA A 223 -3.24 10.85 -15.12
N ALA A 224 -3.32 9.65 -15.73
CA ALA A 224 -3.61 9.50 -17.15
C ALA A 224 -5.00 10.05 -17.56
N TYR A 225 -5.97 10.06 -16.63
CA TYR A 225 -7.35 10.46 -16.91
C TYR A 225 -7.82 11.69 -16.12
N GLU A 226 -7.12 12.06 -15.05
CA GLU A 226 -7.50 13.16 -14.16
C GLU A 226 -6.52 14.34 -14.25
N LYS A 227 -6.94 15.41 -14.94
CA LYS A 227 -6.09 16.57 -15.28
C LYS A 227 -5.77 17.47 -14.08
N ARG A 228 -6.49 17.35 -12.97
CA ARG A 228 -6.19 18.07 -11.71
C ARG A 228 -4.94 17.53 -11.02
N ILE A 229 -4.56 16.29 -11.32
CA ILE A 229 -3.28 15.72 -10.92
C ILE A 229 -2.19 16.35 -11.79
N LYS A 230 -1.25 17.04 -11.16
CA LYS A 230 -0.12 17.71 -11.83
C LYS A 230 1.22 17.04 -11.57
N ARG A 231 1.31 16.27 -10.47
CA ARG A 231 2.50 15.56 -10.02
C ARG A 231 2.08 14.18 -9.51
N VAL A 232 2.93 13.19 -9.75
CA VAL A 232 2.70 11.78 -9.45
C VAL A 232 3.95 11.23 -8.79
N ILE A 233 3.79 10.56 -7.66
CA ILE A 233 4.84 9.79 -7.00
C ILE A 233 4.40 8.33 -6.94
N ALA A 234 5.07 7.48 -7.71
CA ALA A 234 4.90 6.03 -7.68
C ALA A 234 5.86 5.43 -6.63
N TRP A 235 5.29 4.94 -5.51
CA TRP A 235 6.04 4.44 -4.36
C TRP A 235 5.70 2.97 -4.06
N SER A 236 6.00 2.02 -4.93
CA SER A 236 7.26 1.92 -5.65
C SER A 236 7.07 1.72 -7.14
N ILE A 237 8.14 1.39 -7.87
CA ILE A 237 8.03 0.88 -9.25
C ILE A 237 6.95 -0.20 -9.32
N PHE A 238 6.09 -0.18 -10.33
CA PHE A 238 5.00 -1.15 -10.45
C PHE A 238 4.46 -1.23 -11.89
N PRO A 239 5.21 -1.82 -12.84
CA PRO A 239 4.83 -1.80 -14.25
C PRO A 239 3.55 -2.60 -14.56
N ASP A 240 3.48 -3.83 -14.05
CA ASP A 240 2.31 -4.68 -14.23
C ASP A 240 2.17 -5.70 -13.09
N PHE A 241 0.94 -5.90 -12.64
CA PHE A 241 0.69 -6.66 -11.41
C PHE A 241 0.86 -8.17 -11.61
N LEU A 242 0.54 -8.69 -12.79
CA LEU A 242 0.73 -10.11 -13.09
C LEU A 242 2.22 -10.50 -13.00
N SER A 243 3.14 -9.69 -13.54
CA SER A 243 4.58 -9.94 -13.39
C SER A 243 5.04 -9.91 -11.94
N VAL A 244 4.50 -8.99 -11.13
CA VAL A 244 4.83 -8.91 -9.70
C VAL A 244 4.39 -10.19 -8.98
N VAL A 245 3.17 -10.67 -9.24
CA VAL A 245 2.65 -11.90 -8.62
C VAL A 245 3.41 -13.15 -9.05
N LEU A 246 3.86 -13.22 -10.32
CA LEU A 246 4.62 -14.36 -10.84
C LEU A 246 6.09 -14.38 -10.39
N GLY A 247 6.56 -13.33 -9.73
CA GLY A 247 7.88 -13.29 -9.12
C GLY A 247 9.04 -13.21 -10.11
N LYS A 248 10.25 -13.43 -9.58
CA LYS A 248 11.54 -13.06 -10.19
C LYS A 248 11.98 -13.93 -11.39
N ASP A 249 11.37 -15.10 -11.60
CA ASP A 249 12.14 -16.19 -12.20
C ASP A 249 11.78 -16.64 -13.60
N SER A 250 10.80 -16.03 -14.29
CA SER A 250 10.66 -16.40 -15.70
C SER A 250 9.78 -15.49 -16.58
N ASN A 251 10.44 -14.71 -17.43
CA ASN A 251 9.81 -14.10 -18.61
C ASN A 251 9.09 -15.13 -19.50
N TRP A 252 9.47 -16.42 -19.48
CA TRP A 252 8.79 -17.46 -20.27
C TRP A 252 7.49 -17.93 -19.61
N VAL A 253 7.44 -18.02 -18.27
CA VAL A 253 6.21 -18.35 -17.52
C VAL A 253 5.18 -17.23 -17.68
N GLU A 254 5.62 -15.98 -17.55
CA GLU A 254 4.76 -14.81 -17.78
C GLU A 254 4.14 -14.86 -19.20
N LYS A 255 4.98 -15.06 -20.23
CA LYS A 255 4.53 -15.19 -21.62
C LYS A 255 3.58 -16.36 -21.81
N LEU A 256 3.85 -17.52 -21.21
CA LEU A 256 2.98 -18.69 -21.27
C LEU A 256 1.61 -18.40 -20.63
N ILE A 257 1.58 -17.79 -19.45
CA ILE A 257 0.32 -17.43 -18.78
C ILE A 257 -0.49 -16.45 -19.62
N ARG A 258 0.15 -15.40 -20.16
CA ARG A 258 -0.51 -14.46 -21.08
C ARG A 258 -1.02 -15.14 -22.36
N LEU A 259 -0.29 -16.13 -22.88
CA LEU A 259 -0.71 -16.94 -24.02
C LEU A 259 -1.95 -17.79 -23.67
N LEU A 260 -1.96 -18.43 -22.51
CA LEU A 260 -3.09 -19.21 -22.01
C LEU A 260 -4.32 -18.32 -21.75
N ILE A 261 -4.14 -17.10 -21.25
CA ILE A 261 -5.20 -16.08 -21.14
C ILE A 261 -5.74 -15.74 -22.53
N LYS A 262 -4.85 -15.43 -23.49
CA LYS A 262 -5.24 -15.07 -24.86
C LYS A 262 -6.04 -16.17 -25.57
N PHE A 263 -5.69 -17.43 -25.35
CA PHE A 263 -6.37 -18.59 -25.95
C PHE A 263 -7.47 -19.19 -25.06
N HIS A 264 -7.87 -18.50 -23.98
CA HIS A 264 -8.95 -18.92 -23.10
C HIS A 264 -8.76 -20.32 -22.48
N ALA A 265 -7.51 -20.71 -22.21
CA ALA A 265 -7.14 -22.03 -21.70
C ALA A 265 -7.32 -22.15 -20.17
N ALA A 266 -8.54 -21.87 -19.69
CA ALA A 266 -8.87 -21.80 -18.27
C ALA A 266 -8.54 -23.07 -17.50
N HIS A 267 -8.82 -24.25 -18.08
CA HIS A 267 -8.57 -25.53 -17.41
C HIS A 267 -7.08 -25.75 -17.10
N ILE A 268 -6.19 -25.36 -18.01
CA ILE A 268 -4.74 -25.54 -17.84
C ILE A 268 -4.23 -24.61 -16.74
N LEU A 269 -4.61 -23.33 -16.78
CA LEU A 269 -4.16 -22.36 -15.80
C LEU A 269 -4.71 -22.67 -14.41
N ASN A 270 -6.01 -23.01 -14.29
CA ASN A 270 -6.61 -23.43 -13.03
C ASN A 270 -5.91 -24.67 -12.45
N PHE A 271 -5.61 -25.67 -13.29
CA PHE A 271 -4.88 -26.86 -12.85
C PHE A 271 -3.50 -26.50 -12.31
N ALA A 272 -2.73 -25.68 -13.04
CA ALA A 272 -1.39 -25.27 -12.63
C ALA A 272 -1.38 -24.51 -11.29
N PHE A 273 -2.26 -23.50 -11.14
CA PHE A 273 -2.36 -22.73 -9.90
C PHE A 273 -2.81 -23.60 -8.72
N ASN A 274 -3.77 -24.49 -8.92
CA ASN A 274 -4.22 -25.41 -7.87
C ASN A 274 -3.14 -26.42 -7.48
N MET A 275 -2.27 -26.82 -8.41
CA MET A 275 -1.13 -27.69 -8.09
C MET A 275 -0.08 -26.94 -7.26
N GLU A 276 0.16 -25.66 -7.56
CA GLU A 276 1.09 -24.84 -6.79
C GLU A 276 0.56 -24.54 -5.38
N ALA A 277 -0.73 -24.19 -5.26
CA ALA A 277 -1.39 -23.98 -3.97
C ALA A 277 -1.26 -25.20 -3.03
N LYS A 278 -1.30 -26.43 -3.55
CA LYS A 278 -1.16 -27.65 -2.74
C LYS A 278 0.25 -27.86 -2.17
N LYS A 279 1.28 -27.20 -2.71
CA LYS A 279 2.67 -27.36 -2.27
C LYS A 279 3.02 -26.45 -1.10
N ASP A 280 2.39 -25.29 -1.03
CA ASP A 280 2.71 -24.25 -0.05
C ASP A 280 1.42 -23.56 0.45
N PRO A 281 1.08 -23.68 1.75
CA PRO A 281 -0.06 -23.00 2.35
C PRO A 281 -0.05 -21.47 2.17
N LEU A 282 1.11 -20.83 2.08
CA LEU A 282 1.20 -19.39 1.81
C LEU A 282 0.78 -19.05 0.39
N VAL A 283 1.14 -19.90 -0.57
CA VAL A 283 0.69 -19.74 -1.97
C VAL A 283 -0.81 -19.98 -2.07
N GLU A 284 -1.33 -21.01 -1.38
CA GLU A 284 -2.78 -21.24 -1.30
C GLU A 284 -3.52 -20.03 -0.73
N TRP A 285 -3.03 -19.49 0.40
CA TRP A 285 -3.58 -18.29 1.01
C TRP A 285 -3.53 -17.09 0.06
N ALA A 286 -2.38 -16.84 -0.59
CA ALA A 286 -2.22 -15.69 -1.50
C ALA A 286 -3.17 -15.75 -2.70
N ILE A 287 -3.36 -16.95 -3.30
CA ILE A 287 -4.30 -17.15 -4.41
C ILE A 287 -5.74 -16.92 -3.94
N LYS A 288 -6.14 -17.51 -2.81
CA LYS A 288 -7.51 -17.36 -2.27
C LYS A 288 -7.79 -15.92 -1.90
N HIS A 289 -6.84 -15.25 -1.24
CA HIS A 289 -6.97 -13.86 -0.85
C HIS A 289 -7.03 -12.93 -2.07
N GLY A 290 -6.18 -13.16 -3.07
CA GLY A 290 -6.24 -12.45 -4.34
C GLY A 290 -7.58 -12.67 -5.06
N MET A 291 -8.10 -13.89 -5.09
CA MET A 291 -9.42 -14.16 -5.66
C MET A 291 -10.53 -13.39 -4.93
N TYR A 292 -10.49 -13.35 -3.60
CA TYR A 292 -11.44 -12.56 -2.81
C TYR A 292 -11.32 -11.06 -3.12
N ALA A 293 -10.12 -10.48 -3.00
CA ALA A 293 -9.91 -9.03 -3.09
C ALA A 293 -10.24 -8.46 -4.48
N TYR A 294 -10.15 -9.27 -5.53
CA TYR A 294 -10.44 -8.91 -6.92
C TYR A 294 -11.78 -9.47 -7.41
N ASN A 295 -12.56 -10.11 -6.53
CA ASN A 295 -13.85 -10.74 -6.85
C ASN A 295 -13.77 -11.71 -8.03
N ALA A 296 -12.79 -12.62 -8.00
CA ALA A 296 -12.58 -13.64 -9.02
C ALA A 296 -13.05 -15.01 -8.53
N LYS A 297 -13.73 -15.76 -9.40
CA LYS A 297 -14.31 -17.08 -9.07
C LYS A 297 -13.34 -18.24 -9.31
N SER A 298 -12.21 -17.98 -9.96
CA SER A 298 -11.17 -18.98 -10.23
C SER A 298 -9.78 -18.32 -10.35
N PRO A 299 -8.69 -19.10 -10.20
CA PRO A 299 -7.34 -18.60 -10.47
C PRO A 299 -7.16 -18.01 -11.87
N TYR A 300 -7.83 -18.59 -12.88
CA TYR A 300 -7.84 -18.05 -14.24
C TYR A 300 -8.49 -16.67 -14.34
N GLU A 301 -9.67 -16.51 -13.72
CA GLU A 301 -10.32 -15.19 -13.67
C GLU A 301 -9.47 -14.19 -12.90
N TYR A 302 -8.83 -14.61 -11.80
CA TYR A 302 -7.92 -13.78 -11.04
C TYR A 302 -6.75 -13.29 -11.91
N ALA A 303 -6.10 -14.20 -12.65
CA ALA A 303 -5.02 -13.85 -13.57
C ALA A 303 -5.46 -12.85 -14.65
N ILE A 304 -6.67 -13.00 -15.23
CA ILE A 304 -7.24 -12.01 -16.16
C ILE A 304 -7.40 -10.64 -15.49
N LYS A 305 -7.88 -10.61 -14.24
CA LYS A 305 -8.09 -9.35 -13.53
C LYS A 305 -6.78 -8.66 -13.23
N LEU A 306 -5.77 -9.38 -12.73
CA LEU A 306 -4.41 -8.88 -12.54
C LEU A 306 -3.82 -8.32 -13.83
N ASP A 307 -4.14 -8.94 -14.97
CA ASP A 307 -3.64 -8.50 -16.27
C ASP A 307 -4.13 -7.12 -16.71
N LYS A 308 -5.17 -6.57 -16.06
CA LYS A 308 -5.64 -5.20 -16.32
C LYS A 308 -4.84 -4.13 -15.57
N PHE A 309 -4.12 -4.52 -14.52
CA PHE A 309 -3.32 -3.63 -13.67
C PHE A 309 -1.94 -3.44 -14.31
N GLN A 310 -1.88 -2.60 -15.35
CA GLN A 310 -0.64 -2.31 -16.10
C GLN A 310 -0.53 -0.83 -16.43
N ILE A 311 0.61 -0.22 -16.10
CA ILE A 311 0.90 1.17 -16.47
C ILE A 311 1.13 1.29 -17.99
N MET A 312 1.58 0.23 -18.65
CA MET A 312 1.83 0.18 -20.11
C MET A 312 0.60 0.59 -20.93
N ASN A 313 -0.60 0.26 -20.44
CA ASN A 313 -1.86 0.56 -21.11
C ASN A 313 -2.18 2.07 -21.13
N VAL A 314 -1.54 2.85 -20.26
CA VAL A 314 -1.90 4.26 -20.01
C VAL A 314 -0.70 5.21 -19.98
N GLY A 315 0.54 4.70 -19.98
CA GLY A 315 1.75 5.50 -19.82
C GLY A 315 1.87 6.67 -20.81
N HIS A 316 1.52 6.41 -22.07
CA HIS A 316 1.50 7.42 -23.14
C HIS A 316 0.46 8.53 -22.94
N LEU A 317 -0.49 8.38 -22.03
CA LEU A 317 -1.50 9.42 -21.71
C LEU A 317 -1.03 10.35 -20.58
N ILE A 318 0.00 9.95 -19.82
CA ILE A 318 0.48 10.69 -18.65
C ILE A 318 1.35 11.86 -19.11
N LYS A 319 1.03 13.06 -18.64
CA LYS A 319 1.68 14.33 -19.02
C LYS A 319 2.24 15.12 -17.84
N GLN A 320 2.19 14.54 -16.65
CA GLN A 320 2.50 15.17 -15.37
C GLN A 320 4.01 15.16 -15.04
N ASP A 321 4.33 15.85 -13.94
CA ASP A 321 5.40 15.53 -12.98
C ASP A 321 5.45 14.06 -12.59
N VAL A 322 6.46 13.26 -12.91
CA VAL A 322 6.53 11.88 -12.40
C VAL A 322 7.83 11.59 -11.67
N LEU A 323 7.72 11.17 -10.40
CA LEU A 323 8.76 10.52 -9.62
C LEU A 323 8.42 9.04 -9.42
N ILE A 324 9.36 8.17 -9.75
CA ILE A 324 9.27 6.74 -9.48
C ILE A 324 10.33 6.34 -8.46
N ILE A 325 9.90 5.67 -7.39
CA ILE A 325 10.77 5.23 -6.30
C ILE A 325 10.95 3.72 -6.35
N GLY A 326 12.20 3.26 -6.45
CA GLY A 326 12.56 1.84 -6.42
C GLY A 326 13.30 1.45 -5.15
N ALA A 327 13.39 0.15 -4.90
CA ALA A 327 14.19 -0.40 -3.81
C ALA A 327 14.95 -1.66 -4.28
N ASN A 328 16.27 -1.70 -4.12
CA ASN A 328 17.11 -2.73 -4.75
C ASN A 328 17.04 -4.14 -4.09
N GLN A 329 16.41 -4.25 -2.92
CA GLN A 329 16.16 -5.51 -2.20
C GLN A 329 14.66 -5.73 -1.96
N ASP A 330 13.81 -5.17 -2.82
CA ASP A 330 12.39 -5.48 -2.79
C ASP A 330 12.18 -6.98 -3.11
N HIS A 331 11.46 -7.65 -2.21
CA HIS A 331 11.18 -9.08 -2.29
C HIS A 331 9.91 -9.37 -3.08
N PHE A 332 8.98 -8.42 -3.15
CA PHE A 332 7.79 -8.50 -3.99
C PHE A 332 8.08 -8.05 -5.42
N ILE A 333 8.67 -6.86 -5.56
CA ILE A 333 8.81 -6.22 -6.86
C ILE A 333 10.26 -6.31 -7.31
N ASN A 334 10.50 -6.97 -8.43
CA ASN A 334 11.83 -6.98 -9.01
C ASN A 334 12.17 -5.58 -9.53
N TYR A 335 13.09 -4.87 -8.87
CA TYR A 335 13.44 -3.50 -9.24
C TYR A 335 13.85 -3.38 -10.71
N LYS A 336 14.44 -4.44 -11.32
CA LYS A 336 14.86 -4.46 -12.73
C LYS A 336 13.71 -4.31 -13.73
N LEU A 337 12.46 -4.41 -13.29
CA LEU A 337 11.30 -4.12 -14.11
C LEU A 337 11.12 -2.61 -14.39
N PHE A 338 11.92 -1.74 -13.75
CA PHE A 338 11.86 -0.28 -13.93
C PHE A 338 11.91 0.14 -15.41
N ASN A 339 12.66 -0.55 -16.27
CA ASN A 339 12.74 -0.20 -17.70
C ASN A 339 11.36 -0.26 -18.37
N LYS A 340 10.56 -1.31 -18.12
CA LYS A 340 9.20 -1.41 -18.67
C LYS A 340 8.39 -0.16 -18.31
N GLU A 341 8.50 0.26 -17.06
CA GLU A 341 7.79 1.42 -16.51
C GLU A 341 8.26 2.75 -17.12
N LEU A 342 9.58 3.00 -17.15
CA LEU A 342 10.14 4.22 -17.71
C LEU A 342 9.87 4.34 -19.22
N ASP A 343 10.00 3.25 -19.98
CA ASP A 343 9.84 3.25 -21.43
C ASP A 343 8.42 3.65 -21.89
N CYS A 344 7.40 3.40 -21.06
CA CYS A 344 6.02 3.77 -21.42
C CYS A 344 5.67 5.23 -21.09
N LEU A 345 6.46 5.91 -20.26
CA LEU A 345 6.23 7.27 -19.78
C LEU A 345 6.84 8.31 -20.72
N ASN A 346 6.56 8.16 -22.02
CA ASN A 346 7.20 8.95 -23.08
C ASN A 346 6.63 10.35 -23.28
N ASN A 347 5.49 10.68 -22.65
CA ASN A 347 4.79 11.96 -22.79
C ASN A 347 4.74 12.78 -21.49
N VAL A 348 5.41 12.31 -20.43
CA VAL A 348 5.47 13.02 -19.14
C VAL A 348 6.21 14.34 -19.28
N ARG A 349 5.88 15.32 -18.44
CA ARG A 349 6.58 16.61 -18.47
C ARG A 349 8.02 16.47 -17.97
N SER A 350 8.20 15.75 -16.87
CA SER A 350 9.52 15.34 -16.40
C SER A 350 9.44 13.97 -15.72
N LEU A 351 10.54 13.24 -15.79
CA LEU A 351 10.67 11.89 -15.25
C LEU A 351 11.88 11.84 -14.33
N THR A 352 11.63 11.53 -13.06
CA THR A 352 12.68 11.28 -12.06
C THR A 352 12.58 9.84 -11.58
N PHE A 353 13.70 9.13 -11.53
CA PHE A 353 13.78 7.80 -10.94
C PHE A 353 14.76 7.80 -9.77
N ARG A 354 14.31 7.32 -8.60
CA ARG A 354 15.16 7.16 -7.41
C ARG A 354 15.15 5.71 -6.94
N LEU A 355 16.27 5.02 -7.15
CA LEU A 355 16.50 3.71 -6.57
C LEU A 355 17.19 3.84 -5.20
N PHE A 356 16.52 3.41 -4.14
CA PHE A 356 17.14 3.28 -2.82
C PHE A 356 17.85 1.93 -2.67
N THR A 357 18.97 1.96 -1.93
CA THR A 357 19.81 0.78 -1.70
C THR A 357 19.90 0.39 -0.23
N ASP A 358 20.46 -0.79 0.03
CA ASP A 358 20.67 -1.32 1.38
C ASP A 358 21.59 -0.44 2.21
N LYS A 359 22.44 0.36 1.55
CA LYS A 359 23.32 1.36 2.19
C LYS A 359 22.55 2.54 2.79
N GLU A 360 21.31 2.74 2.36
CA GLU A 360 20.43 3.81 2.84
C GLU A 360 19.37 3.30 3.83
N TYR A 361 19.39 2.00 4.15
CA TYR A 361 18.38 1.30 4.95
C TYR A 361 16.97 1.42 4.36
N ALA A 362 16.84 1.71 3.07
CA ALA A 362 15.58 1.95 2.36
C ALA A 362 15.41 0.96 1.18
N SER A 363 16.06 -0.20 1.21
CA SER A 363 16.08 -1.14 0.07
C SER A 363 14.92 -2.12 -0.01
N ASN A 364 14.12 -2.24 1.05
CA ASN A 364 13.00 -3.17 1.11
C ASN A 364 11.74 -2.59 0.46
N HIS A 365 10.71 -3.42 0.30
CA HIS A 365 9.43 -3.01 -0.26
C HIS A 365 8.85 -1.78 0.45
N CYS A 366 8.36 -0.81 -0.34
CA CYS A 366 7.94 0.53 0.11
C CYS A 366 8.98 1.27 0.95
N ASN A 367 10.27 0.90 0.85
CA ASN A 367 11.38 1.54 1.55
C ASN A 367 11.20 1.65 3.08
N MET A 368 10.39 0.76 3.66
CA MET A 368 9.92 0.83 5.05
C MET A 368 11.06 0.85 6.09
N GLY A 369 12.25 0.36 5.73
CA GLY A 369 13.43 0.39 6.60
C GLY A 369 13.91 1.80 6.96
N ASN A 370 13.54 2.81 6.18
CA ASN A 370 13.91 4.21 6.41
C ASN A 370 12.88 5.17 5.78
N THR A 371 11.64 5.06 6.26
CA THR A 371 10.48 5.84 5.79
C THR A 371 10.73 7.35 5.78
N LYS A 372 11.42 7.88 6.80
CA LYS A 372 11.73 9.30 6.89
C LYS A 372 12.53 9.81 5.69
N LEU A 373 13.61 9.12 5.32
CA LEU A 373 14.45 9.48 4.17
C LEU A 373 13.63 9.53 2.87
N VAL A 374 12.69 8.59 2.73
CA VAL A 374 11.86 8.44 1.54
C VAL A 374 10.85 9.59 1.47
N ILE A 375 10.21 9.93 2.59
CA ILE A 375 9.31 11.09 2.67
C ILE A 375 10.07 12.40 2.42
N GLU A 376 11.25 12.59 3.02
CA GLU A 376 12.08 13.77 2.78
C GLU A 376 12.49 13.88 1.31
N THR A 377 12.76 12.75 0.64
CA THR A 377 13.03 12.71 -0.81
C THR A 377 11.82 13.16 -1.63
N MET A 378 10.61 12.73 -1.26
CA MET A 378 9.37 13.16 -1.92
C MET A 378 9.13 14.66 -1.72
N ILE A 379 9.28 15.17 -0.50
CA ILE A 379 9.13 16.60 -0.18
C ILE A 379 10.08 17.43 -1.04
N ASN A 380 11.38 17.10 -1.02
CA ASN A 380 12.40 17.81 -1.77
C ASN A 380 12.12 17.79 -3.28
N TRP A 381 11.63 16.66 -3.81
CA TRP A 381 11.25 16.56 -5.21
C TRP A 381 10.05 17.45 -5.56
N ILE A 382 8.99 17.45 -4.74
CA ILE A 382 7.82 18.31 -4.97
C ILE A 382 8.24 19.79 -4.95
N GLU A 383 9.05 20.20 -3.98
CA GLU A 383 9.54 21.59 -3.88
C GLU A 383 10.40 21.99 -5.07
N SER A 384 11.33 21.13 -5.50
CA SER A 384 12.17 21.37 -6.68
C SER A 384 11.35 21.52 -7.95
N ILE A 385 10.35 20.65 -8.15
CA ILE A 385 9.46 20.72 -9.30
C ILE A 385 8.63 22.00 -9.25
N LYS A 386 8.06 22.37 -8.10
CA LYS A 386 7.23 23.59 -7.99
C LYS A 386 8.03 24.88 -8.15
N GLY A 387 9.24 24.95 -7.60
CA GLY A 387 10.12 26.10 -7.77
C GLY A 387 10.53 26.34 -9.24
N SER A 388 10.48 25.31 -10.10
CA SER A 388 10.77 25.45 -11.52
C SER A 388 9.68 26.19 -12.33
N TYR A 389 8.49 26.44 -11.76
CA TYR A 389 7.41 27.19 -12.42
C TYR A 389 7.44 28.71 -12.15
N GLU A 390 8.26 29.17 -11.21
CA GLU A 390 8.25 30.56 -10.74
C GLU A 390 9.23 31.49 -11.49
N TYR A 391 9.78 31.04 -12.63
CA TYR A 391 10.75 31.79 -13.45
C TYR A 391 10.22 32.14 -14.85
#